data_AF-A0A952V5S6-F1
#
_entry.id   AF-A0A952V5S6-F1
#
_cell.length_a   1.000
_cell.length_b   1.000
_cell.length_c   1.000
_cell.angle_alpha   90.00
_cell.angle_beta   90.00
_cell.angle_gamma   90.00
#
_symmetry.space_group_name_H-M   'P 1'
#
loop_
_entity.id
_entity.type
_entity.pdbx_description
1 polymer ?
#
loop_
_entity_poly.entity_id
_entity_poly.type
_entity_poly.pdbx_seq_one_letter_code
_entity_poly.pdbx_strand_id
1 'polypeptide(L)'
;MAESTITRADSEVSAITFFEDRAEVVRVVRCKVPAGRSRVHAHGITLLVDDRSLVCKASGVEVVYSRVRRTVEDVAAASAAEVTALEEEVALARERLGRAERAQANAHVEGARVAAMLGLWVGSVAAVPSRAGEAAKELERAYAALDAEHTQLLDAYAAQRTQKHEARDELARVEVRLEQARQRTPRYSAFAEVEIVAPDEREVAIEVTYRTPCALWRPEHLARLTRNADGTAGEITITSYATVWQATGETWKDVRCRFSTARPARSASAPHLREDVLVSRKKSDMERRQVVVEARDQAIDVAGAARGTRDVDEMPGVDDGGEAQWLDGRSPATIASDGHPVRVEIGARVVSCKVERVCFPELGSATHLRANGTLPGPGPLLAGPVTVGRETEIVGKAKTELVGAGEPFELGFGVDDGLRVRRKVTEKRKTTAISGTQHVEREVTLYVSNLSSSAKGLSVVERVPVSEVEDVEITLERTKDMRFDARDGFATFDVSIAPHATREIVLAYKIEAKSNVVLPPS
;
A
#
# COMPACT_ATOMS: atom_id res chain seq x y z
N MET A 1 50.97 -16.28 13.85
CA MET A 1 49.53 -16.24 13.55
C MET A 1 49.42 -16.02 12.05
N ALA A 2 49.01 -17.03 11.28
CA ALA A 2 48.86 -16.87 9.84
C ALA A 2 47.75 -15.84 9.58
N GLU A 3 48.04 -14.80 8.78
CA GLU A 3 47.02 -13.86 8.32
C GLU A 3 45.95 -14.64 7.57
N SER A 4 44.71 -14.60 8.06
CA SER A 4 43.60 -15.24 7.38
C SER A 4 43.28 -14.46 6.10
N THR A 5 43.43 -15.12 4.96
CA THR A 5 43.12 -14.59 3.64
C THR A 5 41.67 -14.09 3.62
N ILE A 6 41.47 -12.84 3.19
CA ILE A 6 40.15 -12.24 3.02
C ILE A 6 39.77 -12.31 1.55
N THR A 7 38.70 -13.05 1.23
CA THR A 7 38.16 -13.17 -0.12
C THR A 7 36.85 -12.38 -0.20
N ARG A 8 36.82 -11.34 -1.02
CA ARG A 8 35.62 -10.55 -1.31
C ARG A 8 34.87 -11.19 -2.48
N ALA A 9 33.59 -11.49 -2.32
CA ALA A 9 32.75 -12.05 -3.37
C ALA A 9 31.33 -11.49 -3.32
N ASP A 10 30.77 -11.19 -4.49
CA ASP A 10 29.36 -10.83 -4.62
C ASP A 10 28.48 -12.09 -4.55
N SER A 11 27.31 -11.94 -3.97
CA SER A 11 26.33 -13.01 -3.81
C SER A 11 25.14 -12.80 -4.75
N GLU A 12 24.56 -13.90 -5.25
CA GLU A 12 23.37 -13.87 -6.09
C GLU A 12 22.17 -14.45 -5.32
N VAL A 13 20.99 -13.85 -5.47
CA VAL A 13 19.76 -14.37 -4.86
C VAL A 13 19.29 -15.57 -5.65
N SER A 14 19.10 -16.70 -4.97
CA SER A 14 18.68 -17.96 -5.56
C SER A 14 17.19 -18.26 -5.34
N ALA A 15 16.69 -17.97 -4.14
CA ALA A 15 15.30 -18.23 -3.77
C ALA A 15 14.84 -17.27 -2.67
N ILE A 16 13.53 -17.00 -2.65
CA ILE A 16 12.91 -16.14 -1.65
C ILE A 16 11.67 -16.82 -1.11
N THR A 17 11.55 -16.85 0.21
CA THR A 17 10.34 -17.27 0.91
C THR A 17 9.73 -16.07 1.61
N PHE A 18 8.54 -15.66 1.18
CA PHE A 18 7.77 -14.61 1.81
C PHE A 18 6.90 -15.16 2.93
N PHE A 19 6.92 -14.46 4.06
CA PHE A 19 5.99 -14.61 5.16
C PHE A 19 5.11 -13.35 5.25
N GLU A 20 4.13 -13.34 6.15
CA GLU A 20 3.19 -12.23 6.28
C GLU A 20 3.86 -10.87 6.57
N ASP A 21 5.02 -10.84 7.22
CA ASP A 21 5.68 -9.62 7.69
C ASP A 21 7.16 -9.47 7.27
N ARG A 22 7.75 -10.51 6.66
CA ARG A 22 9.18 -10.57 6.32
C ARG A 22 9.43 -11.53 5.16
N ALA A 23 10.63 -11.50 4.62
CA ALA A 23 11.12 -12.51 3.68
C ALA A 23 12.38 -13.20 4.21
N GLU A 24 12.51 -14.48 3.92
CA GLU A 24 13.76 -15.23 4.01
C GLU A 24 14.39 -15.28 2.62
N VAL A 25 15.63 -14.81 2.54
CA VAL A 25 16.40 -14.69 1.31
C VAL A 25 17.51 -15.73 1.35
N VAL A 26 17.60 -16.56 0.31
CA VAL A 26 18.67 -17.53 0.13
C VAL A 26 19.57 -17.05 -1.00
N ARG A 27 20.84 -16.81 -0.69
CA ARG A 27 21.85 -16.36 -1.64
C ARG A 27 22.95 -17.39 -1.79
N VAL A 28 23.57 -17.42 -2.96
CA VAL A 28 24.72 -18.27 -3.23
C VAL A 28 25.92 -17.39 -3.56
N VAL A 29 27.04 -17.69 -2.91
CA VAL A 29 28.36 -17.09 -3.18
C VAL A 29 29.27 -18.19 -3.70
N ARG A 30 29.93 -17.93 -4.83
CA ARG A 30 30.95 -18.84 -5.37
C ARG A 30 32.30 -18.14 -5.32
N CYS A 31 33.27 -18.78 -4.67
CA CYS A 31 34.61 -18.22 -4.57
C CYS A 31 35.67 -19.33 -4.47
N LYS A 32 36.89 -19.02 -4.92
CA LYS A 32 38.06 -19.88 -4.72
C LYS A 32 38.70 -19.57 -3.38
N VAL A 33 39.01 -20.59 -2.60
CA VAL A 33 39.67 -20.46 -1.30
C VAL A 33 40.88 -21.37 -1.19
N PRO A 34 41.99 -20.88 -0.57
CA PRO A 34 43.16 -21.70 -0.32
C PRO A 34 42.90 -22.74 0.79
N ALA A 35 43.79 -23.74 0.88
CA ALA A 35 43.81 -24.66 2.01
C ALA A 35 44.02 -23.92 3.34
N GLY A 36 43.30 -24.33 4.39
CA GLY A 36 43.34 -23.72 5.72
C GLY A 36 42.20 -22.74 5.97
N ARG A 37 42.42 -21.77 6.86
CA ARG A 37 41.42 -20.78 7.30
C ARG A 37 41.34 -19.60 6.34
N SER A 38 40.13 -19.34 5.85
CA SER A 38 39.83 -18.18 5.00
C SER A 38 38.60 -17.44 5.53
N ARG A 39 38.61 -16.11 5.39
CA ARG A 39 37.44 -15.25 5.65
C ARG A 39 36.82 -14.85 4.33
N VAL A 40 35.56 -15.20 4.11
CA VAL A 40 34.80 -14.82 2.92
C VAL A 40 33.84 -13.69 3.29
N HIS A 41 33.89 -12.60 2.54
CA HIS A 41 32.97 -11.47 2.66
C HIS A 41 31.94 -11.55 1.53
N ALA A 42 30.74 -11.99 1.87
CA ALA A 42 29.61 -12.14 0.96
C ALA A 42 28.81 -10.83 0.87
N HIS A 43 29.05 -10.05 -0.19
CA HIS A 43 28.41 -8.75 -0.41
C HIS A 43 27.06 -8.86 -1.11
N GLY A 44 26.26 -7.80 -1.01
CA GLY A 44 24.97 -7.68 -1.69
C GLY A 44 23.74 -7.98 -0.83
N ILE A 45 23.93 -8.19 0.49
CA ILE A 45 22.83 -8.35 1.44
C ILE A 45 22.28 -6.99 1.90
N THR A 46 21.00 -6.95 2.28
CA THR A 46 20.34 -5.78 2.85
C THR A 46 20.96 -5.33 4.18
N LEU A 47 20.92 -4.02 4.41
CA LEU A 47 21.21 -3.38 5.71
C LEU A 47 20.23 -3.81 6.80
N LEU A 48 19.00 -4.16 6.43
CA LEU A 48 17.88 -4.50 7.31
C LEU A 48 17.89 -5.95 7.80
N VAL A 49 18.92 -6.72 7.44
CA VAL A 49 19.05 -8.13 7.83
C VAL A 49 18.91 -8.31 9.34
N ASP A 50 18.13 -9.31 9.75
CA ASP A 50 18.11 -9.78 11.13
C ASP A 50 19.37 -10.61 11.39
N ASP A 51 20.33 -10.04 12.12
CA ASP A 51 21.63 -10.66 12.42
C ASP A 51 21.50 -12.06 13.03
N ARG A 52 20.43 -12.34 13.80
CA ARG A 52 20.20 -13.65 14.44
C ARG A 52 19.66 -14.70 13.50
N SER A 53 19.15 -14.30 12.35
CA SER A 53 18.61 -15.20 11.33
C SER A 53 19.66 -15.69 10.34
N LEU A 54 20.89 -15.14 10.37
CA LEU A 54 21.95 -15.51 9.46
C LEU A 54 22.39 -16.96 9.67
N VAL A 55 22.25 -17.76 8.63
CA VAL A 55 22.75 -19.13 8.57
C VAL A 55 23.57 -19.28 7.30
N CYS A 56 24.81 -19.73 7.44
CA CYS A 56 25.70 -20.01 6.31
C CYS A 56 25.97 -21.51 6.23
N LYS A 57 25.73 -22.11 5.06
CA LYS A 57 26.03 -23.51 4.79
C LYS A 57 27.00 -23.60 3.61
N ALA A 58 27.97 -24.49 3.69
CA ALA A 58 28.89 -24.76 2.61
C ALA A 58 29.15 -26.26 2.54
N SER A 59 29.23 -26.81 1.32
CA SER A 59 29.52 -28.22 1.11
C SER A 59 31.02 -28.44 0.95
N GLY A 60 31.57 -29.45 1.63
CA GLY A 60 32.98 -29.83 1.49
C GLY A 60 33.98 -28.89 2.18
N VAL A 61 33.51 -27.96 3.03
CA VAL A 61 34.31 -27.14 3.95
C VAL A 61 33.59 -27.01 5.28
N GLU A 62 34.34 -26.76 6.36
CA GLU A 62 33.76 -26.48 7.67
C GLU A 62 33.52 -24.97 7.84
N VAL A 63 32.31 -24.59 8.26
CA VAL A 63 31.97 -23.20 8.61
C VAL A 63 32.21 -23.01 10.10
N VAL A 64 33.18 -22.18 10.46
CA VAL A 64 33.57 -21.93 11.87
C VAL A 64 32.62 -20.93 12.51
N TYR A 65 32.40 -19.79 11.84
CA TYR A 65 31.43 -18.79 12.29
C TYR A 65 30.89 -17.98 11.10
N SER A 66 29.73 -17.37 11.30
CA SER A 66 29.14 -16.37 10.41
C SER A 66 28.63 -15.17 11.20
N ARG A 67 28.83 -13.96 10.70
CA ARG A 67 28.24 -12.74 11.27
C ARG A 67 27.94 -11.70 10.20
N VAL A 68 26.97 -10.83 10.48
CA VAL A 68 26.72 -9.65 9.66
C VAL A 68 27.72 -8.55 10.02
N ARG A 69 28.28 -7.88 9.01
CA ARG A 69 29.04 -6.64 9.16
C ARG A 69 28.36 -5.54 8.37
N ARG A 70 28.31 -4.35 8.95
CA ARG A 70 27.84 -3.12 8.31
C ARG A 70 29.01 -2.15 8.20
N THR A 71 29.17 -1.55 7.04
CA THR A 71 30.25 -0.61 6.73
C THR A 71 29.67 0.67 6.17
N VAL A 72 30.33 1.78 6.49
CA VAL A 72 30.03 3.11 5.96
C VAL A 72 31.21 3.52 5.12
N GLU A 73 30.94 3.90 3.88
CA GLU A 73 31.93 4.45 2.96
C GLU A 73 31.49 5.84 2.53
N ASP A 74 32.31 6.86 2.77
CA ASP A 74 32.03 8.22 2.32
C ASP A 74 32.31 8.33 0.82
N VAL A 75 31.26 8.19 0.01
CA VAL A 75 31.34 8.28 -1.44
C VAL A 75 31.37 9.75 -1.84
N ALA A 76 32.41 10.15 -2.55
CA ALA A 76 32.51 11.48 -3.12
C ALA A 76 31.52 11.62 -4.29
N ALA A 77 30.83 12.76 -4.37
CA ALA A 77 29.88 13.05 -5.45
C ALA A 77 30.58 13.18 -6.82
N ALA A 78 31.85 13.58 -6.82
CA ALA A 78 32.69 13.70 -8.01
C ALA A 78 34.07 13.08 -7.78
N SER A 79 34.74 12.76 -8.88
CA SER A 79 36.14 12.32 -8.86
C SER A 79 37.08 13.45 -8.43
N ALA A 80 38.27 13.10 -7.93
CA ALA A 80 39.29 14.08 -7.57
C ALA A 80 39.67 15.00 -8.76
N ALA A 81 39.70 14.45 -9.97
CA ALA A 81 40.00 15.20 -11.19
C ALA A 81 38.92 16.25 -11.52
N GLU A 82 37.64 15.91 -11.35
CA GLU A 82 36.53 16.85 -11.56
C GLU A 82 36.54 17.96 -10.50
N VAL A 83 36.86 17.65 -9.25
CA VAL A 83 37.02 18.66 -8.18
C VAL A 83 38.15 19.62 -8.52
N THR A 84 39.32 19.11 -8.94
CA THR A 84 40.46 19.95 -9.35
C THR A 84 40.12 20.83 -10.56
N ALA A 85 39.43 20.29 -11.57
CA ALA A 85 38.98 21.09 -12.72
C ALA A 85 38.03 22.22 -12.32
N LEU A 86 37.08 21.95 -11.41
CA LEU A 86 36.18 22.98 -10.88
C LEU A 86 36.91 24.03 -10.04
N GLU A 87 37.94 23.65 -9.29
CA GLU A 87 38.79 24.59 -8.54
C GLU A 87 39.53 25.56 -9.49
N GLU A 88 40.04 25.06 -10.62
CA GLU A 88 40.64 25.88 -11.67
C GLU A 88 39.61 26.80 -12.33
N GLU A 89 38.40 26.30 -12.63
CA GLU A 89 37.30 27.13 -13.15
C GLU A 89 36.92 28.27 -12.19
N VAL A 90 36.85 28.00 -10.88
CA VAL A 90 36.60 29.03 -9.85
C VAL A 90 37.72 30.06 -9.85
N ALA A 91 38.98 29.63 -9.94
CA ALA A 91 40.12 30.55 -9.99
C ALA A 91 40.04 31.51 -11.19
N LEU A 92 39.72 30.96 -12.38
CA LEU A 92 39.53 31.75 -13.60
C LEU A 92 38.33 32.71 -13.50
N ALA A 93 37.20 32.26 -12.96
CA ALA A 93 36.01 33.09 -12.79
C ALA A 93 36.24 34.24 -11.79
N ARG A 94 36.97 33.99 -10.68
CA ARG A 94 37.39 35.05 -9.74
C ARG A 94 38.28 36.08 -10.40
N GLU A 95 39.21 35.64 -11.26
CA GLU A 95 40.09 36.54 -11.98
C GLU A 95 39.30 37.43 -12.97
N ARG A 96 38.31 36.86 -13.67
CA ARG A 96 37.40 37.61 -14.56
C ARG A 96 36.57 38.65 -13.80
N LEU A 97 36.00 38.27 -12.65
CA LEU A 97 35.28 39.20 -11.79
C LEU A 97 36.19 40.35 -11.33
N GLY A 98 37.40 40.02 -10.86
CA GLY A 98 38.38 41.02 -10.45
C GLY A 98 38.79 41.97 -11.60
N ARG A 99 38.89 41.47 -12.84
CA ARG A 99 39.13 42.31 -14.03
C ARG A 99 37.96 43.26 -14.31
N ALA A 100 36.72 42.76 -14.27
CA ALA A 100 35.52 43.56 -14.49
C ALA A 100 35.33 44.62 -13.39
N GLU A 101 35.66 44.30 -12.13
CA GLU A 101 35.61 45.25 -11.02
C GLU A 101 36.61 46.40 -11.19
N ARG A 102 37.85 46.10 -11.60
CA ARG A 102 38.85 47.14 -11.91
C ARG A 102 38.44 48.00 -13.09
N ALA A 103 37.91 47.40 -14.16
CA ALA A 103 37.46 48.14 -15.34
C ALA A 103 36.27 49.06 -15.01
N GLN A 104 35.31 48.60 -14.22
CA GLN A 104 34.21 49.42 -13.71
C GLN A 104 34.71 50.59 -12.85
N ALA A 105 35.65 50.34 -11.94
CA ALA A 105 36.23 51.38 -11.09
C ALA A 105 36.97 52.45 -11.91
N ASN A 106 37.75 52.03 -12.91
CA ASN A 106 38.44 52.96 -13.81
C ASN A 106 37.45 53.83 -14.60
N ALA A 107 36.41 53.22 -15.19
CA ALA A 107 35.38 53.97 -15.91
C ALA A 107 34.63 54.97 -15.00
N HIS A 108 34.40 54.60 -13.74
CA HIS A 108 33.79 55.49 -12.75
C HIS A 108 34.67 56.69 -12.43
N VAL A 109 35.97 56.47 -12.22
CA VAL A 109 36.94 57.54 -11.93
C VAL A 109 37.08 58.50 -13.11
N GLU A 110 37.20 57.99 -14.33
CA GLU A 110 37.27 58.83 -15.53
C GLU A 110 35.96 59.62 -15.74
N GLY A 111 34.80 58.97 -15.57
CA GLY A 111 33.50 59.64 -15.63
C GLY A 111 33.36 60.77 -14.61
N ALA A 112 33.82 60.54 -13.37
CA ALA A 112 33.84 61.55 -12.31
C ALA A 112 34.78 62.72 -12.64
N ARG A 113 35.93 62.45 -13.29
CA ARG A 113 36.87 63.48 -13.74
C ARG A 113 36.24 64.40 -14.79
N VAL A 114 35.56 63.82 -15.78
CA VAL A 114 34.86 64.60 -16.82
C VAL A 114 33.67 65.36 -16.22
N ALA A 115 32.91 64.77 -15.31
CA ALA A 115 31.83 65.45 -14.60
C ALA A 115 32.33 66.66 -13.77
N ALA A 116 33.47 66.51 -13.09
CA ALA A 116 34.11 67.62 -12.39
C ALA A 116 34.54 68.75 -13.35
N MET A 117 35.08 68.39 -14.52
CA MET A 117 35.44 69.34 -15.57
C MET A 117 34.22 70.08 -16.15
N LEU A 118 33.08 69.40 -16.33
CA LEU A 118 31.80 70.05 -16.67
C LEU A 118 31.36 71.06 -15.60
N GLY A 119 31.53 70.74 -14.32
CA GLY A 119 31.27 71.67 -13.22
C GLY A 119 32.14 72.93 -13.26
N LEU A 120 33.44 72.77 -13.57
CA LEU A 120 34.36 73.91 -13.78
C LEU A 120 33.99 74.74 -15.02
N TRP A 121 33.49 74.09 -16.08
CA TRP A 121 32.99 74.77 -17.27
C TRP A 121 31.79 75.67 -16.94
N VAL A 122 30.82 75.20 -16.15
CA VAL A 122 29.65 76.01 -15.72
C VAL A 122 30.09 77.29 -15.00
N GLY A 123 31.09 77.20 -14.11
CA GLY A 123 31.67 78.37 -13.44
C GLY A 123 32.37 79.34 -14.41
N SER A 124 32.96 78.82 -15.49
CA SER A 124 33.64 79.62 -16.52
C SER A 124 32.67 80.38 -17.42
N VAL A 125 31.51 79.79 -17.75
CA VAL A 125 30.44 80.44 -18.54
C VAL A 125 29.90 81.68 -17.82
N ALA A 126 29.76 81.64 -16.50
CA ALA A 126 29.28 82.77 -15.70
C ALA A 126 30.22 83.99 -15.73
N ALA A 127 31.49 83.80 -16.11
CA ALA A 127 32.49 84.86 -16.20
C ALA A 127 32.57 85.54 -17.59
N VAL A 128 31.81 85.06 -18.59
CA VAL A 128 31.88 85.58 -19.96
C VAL A 128 31.01 86.83 -20.13
N PRO A 129 31.57 87.97 -20.59
CA PRO A 129 30.79 89.17 -20.87
C PRO A 129 29.78 88.96 -22.02
N SER A 130 28.59 89.55 -21.89
CA SER A 130 27.46 89.39 -22.83
C SER A 130 27.69 89.85 -24.28
N ARG A 131 28.84 90.46 -24.60
CA ARG A 131 29.22 90.92 -25.94
C ARG A 131 30.40 90.15 -26.56
N ALA A 132 30.90 89.09 -25.91
CA ALA A 132 32.04 88.30 -26.37
C ALA A 132 31.60 87.06 -27.20
N GLY A 133 31.10 87.30 -28.41
CA GLY A 133 30.48 86.26 -29.24
C GLY A 133 31.41 85.12 -29.71
N GLU A 134 32.73 85.35 -29.78
CA GLU A 134 33.71 84.32 -30.16
C GLU A 134 34.05 83.39 -28.97
N ALA A 135 34.28 83.95 -27.78
CA ALA A 135 34.49 83.20 -26.55
C ALA A 135 33.28 82.32 -26.18
N ALA A 136 32.06 82.81 -26.43
CA ALA A 136 30.84 82.02 -26.26
C ALA A 136 30.81 80.77 -27.17
N LYS A 137 31.24 80.91 -28.43
CA LYS A 137 31.31 79.79 -29.39
C LYS A 137 32.37 78.75 -29.02
N GLU A 138 33.51 79.18 -28.47
CA GLU A 138 34.55 78.26 -27.99
C GLU A 138 34.08 77.45 -26.78
N LEU A 139 33.37 78.09 -25.85
CA LEU A 139 32.79 77.40 -24.69
C LEU A 139 31.68 76.43 -25.08
N GLU A 140 30.86 76.77 -26.09
CA GLU A 140 29.85 75.87 -26.63
C GLU A 140 30.47 74.61 -27.26
N ARG A 141 31.58 74.76 -28.01
CA ARG A 141 32.34 73.62 -28.55
C ARG A 141 32.97 72.78 -27.44
N ALA A 142 33.55 73.43 -26.42
CA ALA A 142 34.13 72.74 -25.27
C ALA A 142 33.06 71.94 -24.50
N TYR A 143 31.87 72.52 -24.30
CA TYR A 143 30.74 71.81 -23.72
C TYR A 143 30.34 70.60 -24.54
N ALA A 144 30.13 70.77 -25.86
CA ALA A 144 29.74 69.66 -26.73
C ALA A 144 30.76 68.51 -26.72
N ALA A 145 32.06 68.81 -26.64
CA ALA A 145 33.11 67.80 -26.51
C ALA A 145 33.08 67.09 -25.14
N LEU A 146 32.90 67.84 -24.05
CA LEU A 146 32.83 67.30 -22.69
C LEU A 146 31.56 66.47 -22.46
N ASP A 147 30.42 66.91 -22.99
CA ASP A 147 29.13 66.23 -22.91
C ASP A 147 29.14 64.92 -23.71
N ALA A 148 29.73 64.93 -24.91
CA ALA A 148 29.95 63.73 -25.71
C ALA A 148 30.86 62.71 -24.99
N GLU A 149 31.98 63.16 -24.44
CA GLU A 149 32.90 62.32 -23.67
C GLU A 149 32.23 61.77 -22.39
N HIS A 150 31.46 62.61 -21.69
CA HIS A 150 30.72 62.21 -20.50
C HIS A 150 29.68 61.13 -20.81
N THR A 151 28.94 61.29 -21.90
CA THR A 151 27.96 60.30 -22.39
C THR A 151 28.63 58.97 -22.73
N GLN A 152 29.76 59.00 -23.45
CA GLN A 152 30.53 57.79 -23.78
C GLN A 152 31.04 57.06 -22.52
N LEU A 153 31.48 57.80 -21.50
CA LEU A 153 31.95 57.22 -20.25
C LEU A 153 30.80 56.64 -19.40
N LEU A 154 29.61 57.23 -19.45
CA LEU A 154 28.40 56.67 -18.81
C LEU A 154 28.00 55.34 -19.47
N ASP A 155 28.00 55.28 -20.80
CA ASP A 155 27.74 54.04 -21.56
C ASP A 155 28.79 52.97 -21.27
N ALA A 156 30.07 53.36 -21.24
CA ALA A 156 31.17 52.47 -20.87
C ALA A 156 31.02 51.95 -19.44
N TYR A 157 30.66 52.81 -18.48
CA TYR A 157 30.41 52.41 -17.09
C TYR A 157 29.22 51.44 -16.98
N ALA A 158 28.13 51.70 -17.72
CA ALA A 158 26.98 50.80 -17.77
C ALA A 158 27.35 49.42 -18.35
N ALA A 159 28.14 49.38 -19.43
CA ALA A 159 28.64 48.14 -20.02
C ALA A 159 29.54 47.36 -19.04
N GLN A 160 30.48 48.04 -18.36
CA GLN A 160 31.35 47.40 -17.36
C GLN A 160 30.57 46.90 -16.14
N ARG A 161 29.51 47.61 -15.74
CA ARG A 161 28.60 47.15 -14.69
C ARG A 161 27.91 45.85 -15.08
N THR A 162 27.39 45.73 -16.30
CA THR A 162 26.78 44.49 -16.80
C THR A 162 27.80 43.36 -16.83
N GLN A 163 29.00 43.60 -17.36
CA GLN A 163 30.07 42.59 -17.42
C GLN A 163 30.47 42.09 -16.02
N LYS A 164 30.51 42.98 -15.02
CA LYS A 164 30.74 42.59 -13.62
C LYS A 164 29.61 41.72 -13.07
N HIS A 165 28.35 42.05 -13.36
CA HIS A 165 27.22 41.23 -12.93
C HIS A 165 27.29 39.82 -13.56
N GLU A 166 27.56 39.73 -14.87
CA GLU A 166 27.72 38.45 -15.56
C GLU A 166 28.87 37.61 -15.00
N ALA A 167 30.03 38.23 -14.74
CA ALA A 167 31.18 37.55 -14.14
C ALA A 167 30.90 37.09 -12.69
N ARG A 168 30.13 37.86 -11.92
CA ARG A 168 29.69 37.47 -10.58
C ARG A 168 28.74 36.27 -10.64
N ASP A 169 27.80 36.27 -11.56
CA ASP A 169 26.85 35.17 -11.72
C ASP A 169 27.56 33.89 -12.21
N GLU A 170 28.55 34.03 -13.10
CA GLU A 170 29.42 32.92 -13.52
C GLU A 170 30.17 32.32 -12.33
N LEU A 171 30.82 33.16 -11.52
CA LEU A 171 31.53 32.71 -10.32
C LEU A 171 30.58 31.98 -9.36
N ALA A 172 29.41 32.56 -9.06
CA ALA A 172 28.43 31.95 -8.19
C ALA A 172 27.97 30.57 -8.69
N ARG A 173 27.72 30.42 -10.01
CA ARG A 173 27.35 29.12 -10.62
C ARG A 173 28.45 28.07 -10.48
N VAL A 174 29.72 28.44 -10.70
CA VAL A 174 30.84 27.50 -10.60
C VAL A 174 31.10 27.12 -9.14
N GLU A 175 30.99 28.07 -8.20
CA GLU A 175 31.14 27.81 -6.76
C GLU A 175 30.09 26.81 -6.24
N VAL A 176 28.84 26.93 -6.68
CA VAL A 176 27.78 25.95 -6.35
C VAL A 176 28.11 24.55 -6.90
N ARG A 177 28.60 24.46 -8.15
CA ARG A 177 29.02 23.17 -8.75
C ARG A 177 30.19 22.54 -7.97
N LEU A 178 31.17 23.35 -7.56
CA LEU A 178 32.30 22.89 -6.74
C LEU A 178 31.84 22.42 -5.35
N GLU A 179 30.91 23.14 -4.72
CA GLU A 179 30.32 22.72 -3.45
C GLU A 179 29.63 21.36 -3.59
N GLN A 180 28.78 21.19 -4.60
CA GLN A 180 28.11 19.92 -4.91
C GLN A 180 29.12 18.79 -5.18
N ALA A 181 30.17 19.04 -5.96
CA ALA A 181 31.20 18.06 -6.27
C ALA A 181 31.99 17.62 -5.01
N ARG A 182 32.18 18.53 -4.04
CA ARG A 182 32.83 18.25 -2.75
C ARG A 182 31.92 17.56 -1.75
N GLN A 183 30.61 17.49 -1.99
CA GLN A 183 29.72 16.76 -1.11
C GLN A 183 30.13 15.29 -1.07
N ARG A 184 30.21 14.77 0.15
CA ARG A 184 30.41 13.35 0.41
C ARG A 184 29.14 12.83 1.03
N THR A 185 28.62 11.75 0.47
CA THR A 185 27.42 11.11 0.99
C THR A 185 27.81 9.76 1.58
N PRO A 186 27.45 9.48 2.84
CA PRO A 186 27.73 8.18 3.44
C PRO A 186 26.93 7.10 2.71
N ARG A 187 27.63 6.11 2.16
CA ARG A 187 27.06 4.91 1.59
C ARG A 187 27.13 3.79 2.62
N TYR A 188 25.97 3.35 3.07
CA TYR A 188 25.84 2.22 3.96
C TYR A 188 25.80 0.92 3.15
N SER A 189 26.58 -0.08 3.57
CA SER A 189 26.57 -1.42 2.99
C SER A 189 26.63 -2.48 4.08
N ALA A 190 26.08 -3.66 3.78
CA ALA A 190 26.20 -4.84 4.63
C ALA A 190 26.78 -6.02 3.84
N PHE A 191 27.47 -6.91 4.55
CA PHE A 191 27.96 -8.18 4.03
C PHE A 191 27.98 -9.23 5.13
N ALA A 192 27.84 -10.50 4.75
CA ALA A 192 28.05 -11.62 5.67
C ALA A 192 29.53 -11.99 5.68
N GLU A 193 30.17 -11.92 6.84
CA GLU A 193 31.52 -12.44 7.04
C GLU A 193 31.42 -13.88 7.52
N VAL A 194 32.01 -14.79 6.76
CA VAL A 194 32.02 -16.24 7.05
C VAL A 194 33.47 -16.70 7.15
N GLU A 195 33.85 -17.29 8.29
CA GLU A 195 35.14 -17.98 8.41
C GLU A 195 34.94 -19.46 8.08
N ILE A 196 35.73 -19.94 7.10
CA ILE A 196 35.70 -21.33 6.65
C ILE A 196 37.07 -21.99 6.73
N VAL A 197 37.08 -23.30 6.92
CA VAL A 197 38.28 -24.14 6.86
C VAL A 197 38.16 -25.10 5.68
N ALA A 198 39.06 -24.97 4.71
CA ALA A 198 39.14 -25.85 3.56
C ALA A 198 40.33 -26.82 3.70
N PRO A 199 40.17 -28.12 3.37
CA PRO A 199 41.27 -29.09 3.41
C PRO A 199 42.31 -28.87 2.31
N ASP A 200 41.87 -28.39 1.15
CA ASP A 200 42.65 -28.16 -0.07
C ASP A 200 42.20 -26.85 -0.75
N GLU A 201 42.97 -26.35 -1.72
CA GLU A 201 42.53 -25.22 -2.56
C GLU A 201 41.37 -25.68 -3.44
N ARG A 202 40.23 -24.99 -3.34
CA ARG A 202 39.01 -25.36 -4.08
C ARG A 202 38.06 -24.20 -4.30
N GLU A 203 37.13 -24.40 -5.22
CA GLU A 203 35.95 -23.55 -5.37
C GLU A 203 34.87 -24.02 -4.39
N VAL A 204 34.30 -23.06 -3.65
CA VAL A 204 33.27 -23.31 -2.64
C VAL A 204 32.04 -22.51 -2.99
N ALA A 205 30.89 -23.17 -2.94
CA ALA A 205 29.58 -22.53 -2.94
C ALA A 205 29.08 -22.39 -1.50
N ILE A 206 28.93 -21.15 -1.03
CA ILE A 206 28.38 -20.82 0.28
C ILE A 206 26.94 -20.36 0.09
N GLU A 207 26.00 -21.09 0.68
CA GLU A 207 24.60 -20.70 0.81
C GLU A 207 24.46 -19.79 2.03
N VAL A 208 24.02 -18.56 1.81
CA VAL A 208 23.78 -17.54 2.83
C VAL A 208 22.29 -17.32 2.94
N THR A 209 21.70 -17.80 4.02
CA THR A 209 20.28 -17.62 4.35
C THR A 209 20.13 -16.56 5.43
N TYR A 210 19.23 -15.61 5.23
CA TYR A 210 18.87 -14.64 6.26
C TYR A 210 17.44 -14.16 6.08
N ARG A 211 16.91 -13.51 7.11
CA ARG A 211 15.60 -12.86 7.10
C ARG A 211 15.75 -11.36 7.08
N THR A 212 14.87 -10.71 6.34
CA THR A 212 14.76 -9.26 6.27
C THR A 212 13.31 -8.83 6.49
N PRO A 213 13.05 -7.82 7.33
CA PRO A 213 11.75 -7.17 7.38
C PRO A 213 11.53 -6.38 6.08
N CYS A 214 10.39 -5.67 6.00
CA CYS A 214 10.04 -4.80 4.86
C CYS A 214 9.86 -5.57 3.55
N ALA A 215 9.42 -6.83 3.64
CA ALA A 215 8.98 -7.64 2.52
C ALA A 215 7.77 -8.45 2.99
N LEU A 216 6.61 -8.25 2.37
CA LEU A 216 5.36 -8.91 2.76
C LEU A 216 4.59 -9.37 1.53
N TRP A 217 3.68 -10.32 1.73
CA TRP A 217 2.77 -10.78 0.69
C TRP A 217 1.33 -10.93 1.21
N ARG A 218 0.37 -10.85 0.29
CA ARG A 218 -1.05 -11.14 0.56
C ARG A 218 -1.67 -11.92 -0.62
N PRO A 219 -2.61 -12.84 -0.36
CA PRO A 219 -3.33 -13.52 -1.43
C PRO A 219 -4.29 -12.56 -2.15
N GLU A 220 -4.42 -12.72 -3.46
CA GLU A 220 -5.39 -12.02 -4.30
C GLU A 220 -5.91 -13.00 -5.36
N HIS A 221 -7.21 -12.98 -5.64
CA HIS A 221 -7.81 -13.90 -6.61
C HIS A 221 -8.47 -13.16 -7.76
N LEU A 222 -8.50 -13.79 -8.93
CA LEU A 222 -9.30 -13.41 -10.08
C LEU A 222 -10.24 -14.55 -10.40
N ALA A 223 -11.55 -14.32 -10.26
CA ALA A 223 -12.57 -15.31 -10.61
C ALA A 223 -13.30 -14.86 -11.88
N ARG A 224 -13.29 -15.70 -12.91
CA ARG A 224 -14.04 -15.49 -14.15
C ARG A 224 -15.13 -16.52 -14.30
N LEU A 225 -16.36 -16.06 -14.50
CA LEU A 225 -17.51 -16.91 -14.80
C LEU A 225 -17.74 -16.95 -16.30
N THR A 226 -17.75 -18.17 -16.86
CA THR A 226 -18.26 -18.48 -18.19
C THR A 226 -19.54 -19.29 -18.05
N ARG A 227 -20.60 -18.88 -18.75
CA ARG A 227 -21.93 -19.50 -18.61
C ARG A 227 -22.27 -20.35 -19.83
N ASN A 228 -23.03 -21.42 -19.58
CA ASN A 228 -23.61 -22.22 -20.66
C ASN A 228 -24.78 -21.47 -21.32
N ALA A 229 -25.23 -21.93 -22.49
CA ALA A 229 -26.31 -21.30 -23.27
C ALA A 229 -27.61 -21.07 -22.45
N ASP A 230 -27.94 -22.00 -21.55
CA ASP A 230 -29.14 -21.93 -20.69
C ASP A 230 -28.96 -21.02 -19.46
N GLY A 231 -27.73 -20.59 -19.17
CA GLY A 231 -27.41 -19.62 -18.11
C GLY A 231 -27.57 -20.09 -16.65
N THR A 232 -27.91 -21.36 -16.42
CA THR A 232 -28.13 -21.98 -15.09
C THR A 232 -26.92 -22.77 -14.58
N ALA A 233 -26.05 -23.20 -15.47
CA ALA A 233 -24.77 -23.83 -15.17
C ALA A 233 -23.63 -23.02 -15.81
N GLY A 234 -22.46 -23.08 -15.20
CA GLY A 234 -21.28 -22.43 -15.71
C GLY A 234 -20.00 -22.96 -15.09
N GLU A 235 -18.91 -22.34 -15.48
CA GLU A 235 -17.58 -22.67 -15.01
C GLU A 235 -16.90 -21.42 -14.47
N ILE A 236 -16.31 -21.53 -13.27
CA ILE A 236 -15.52 -20.48 -12.65
C ILE A 236 -14.05 -20.86 -12.80
N THR A 237 -13.29 -20.02 -13.52
CA THR A 237 -11.83 -20.09 -13.49
C THR A 237 -11.33 -19.13 -12.40
N ILE A 238 -10.73 -19.69 -11.35
CA ILE A 238 -10.13 -18.95 -10.23
C ILE A 238 -8.61 -18.96 -10.39
N THR A 239 -8.03 -17.82 -10.74
CA THR A 239 -6.57 -17.64 -10.73
C THR A 239 -6.14 -16.97 -9.43
N SER A 240 -5.21 -17.58 -8.72
CA SER A 240 -4.67 -17.08 -7.45
C SER A 240 -3.30 -16.46 -7.65
N TYR A 241 -3.11 -15.32 -7.02
CA TYR A 241 -1.88 -14.54 -7.03
C TYR A 241 -1.41 -14.31 -5.60
N ALA A 242 -0.09 -14.26 -5.41
CA ALA A 242 0.52 -13.63 -4.26
C ALA A 242 0.93 -12.22 -4.69
N THR A 243 0.31 -11.21 -4.09
CA THR A 243 0.72 -9.83 -4.28
C THR A 243 1.80 -9.51 -3.26
N VAL A 244 2.95 -9.04 -3.74
CA VAL A 244 4.18 -8.83 -2.95
C VAL A 244 4.51 -7.35 -2.91
N TRP A 245 4.97 -6.88 -1.75
CA TRP A 245 5.54 -5.55 -1.56
C TRP A 245 6.87 -5.68 -0.85
N GLN A 246 7.91 -5.01 -1.35
CA GLN A 246 9.20 -5.01 -0.68
C GLN A 246 9.95 -3.69 -0.83
N ALA A 247 10.63 -3.30 0.24
CA ALA A 247 11.48 -2.12 0.34
C ALA A 247 12.75 -2.45 1.14
N THR A 248 13.38 -3.58 0.80
CA THR A 248 14.53 -4.15 1.52
C THR A 248 15.85 -3.50 1.15
N GLY A 249 15.90 -2.66 0.12
CA GLY A 249 17.11 -2.15 -0.52
C GLY A 249 17.73 -3.12 -1.53
N GLU A 250 17.17 -4.32 -1.71
CA GLU A 250 17.65 -5.31 -2.67
C GLU A 250 16.73 -5.40 -3.90
N THR A 251 17.31 -5.57 -5.08
CA THR A 251 16.53 -5.95 -6.27
C THR A 251 16.69 -7.43 -6.50
N TRP A 252 15.56 -8.15 -6.48
CA TRP A 252 15.53 -9.58 -6.72
C TRP A 252 15.16 -9.83 -8.17
N LYS A 253 16.10 -10.32 -8.97
CA LYS A 253 15.92 -10.50 -10.42
C LYS A 253 15.74 -11.98 -10.75
N ASP A 254 14.68 -12.32 -11.45
CA ASP A 254 14.38 -13.67 -11.93
C ASP A 254 14.45 -14.77 -10.84
N VAL A 255 13.91 -14.47 -9.66
CA VAL A 255 14.01 -15.35 -8.49
C VAL A 255 12.78 -16.25 -8.36
N ARG A 256 12.99 -17.47 -7.86
CA ARG A 256 11.89 -18.35 -7.44
C ARG A 256 11.30 -17.84 -6.14
N CYS A 257 10.00 -17.57 -6.15
CA CYS A 257 9.25 -17.11 -4.98
C CYS A 257 8.43 -18.25 -4.39
N ARG A 258 8.50 -18.37 -3.06
CA ARG A 258 7.62 -19.19 -2.24
C ARG A 258 6.89 -18.30 -1.25
N PHE A 259 5.65 -18.64 -0.92
CA PHE A 259 4.78 -17.89 -0.05
C PHE A 259 4.31 -18.80 1.08
N SER A 260 4.46 -18.33 2.31
CA SER A 260 4.06 -19.05 3.51
C SER A 260 3.11 -18.20 4.34
N THR A 261 2.02 -18.82 4.81
CA THR A 261 1.14 -18.23 5.84
C THR A 261 1.63 -18.51 7.26
N ALA A 262 2.74 -19.25 7.41
CA ALA A 262 3.38 -19.43 8.70
C ALA A 262 3.76 -18.08 9.31
N ARG A 263 3.70 -17.99 10.64
CA ARG A 263 4.13 -16.83 11.42
C ARG A 263 5.36 -17.20 12.26
N PRO A 264 6.59 -17.12 11.70
CA PRO A 264 7.81 -17.56 12.38
C PRO A 264 8.12 -16.77 13.66
N ALA A 265 7.55 -15.57 13.81
CA ALA A 265 7.71 -14.72 14.97
C ALA A 265 6.86 -15.15 16.19
N ARG A 266 5.95 -16.13 16.06
CA ARG A 266 5.20 -16.65 17.21
C ARG A 266 6.16 -17.40 18.14
N SER A 267 6.07 -17.10 19.44
CA SER A 267 6.87 -17.76 20.48
C SER A 267 6.76 -19.28 20.34
N ALA A 268 7.91 -19.95 20.22
CA ALA A 268 7.97 -21.41 20.21
C ALA A 268 7.65 -22.01 21.59
N SER A 269 7.83 -21.24 22.67
CA SER A 269 7.50 -21.67 24.03
C SER A 269 6.06 -21.27 24.37
N ALA A 270 5.28 -22.23 24.85
CA ALA A 270 3.95 -21.97 25.40
C ALA A 270 4.06 -21.01 26.59
N PRO A 271 3.17 -20.00 26.71
CA PRO A 271 3.15 -19.16 27.89
C PRO A 271 2.84 -20.03 29.11
N HIS A 272 3.64 -19.91 30.16
CA HIS A 272 3.35 -20.58 31.42
C HIS A 272 2.21 -19.85 32.13
N LEU A 273 1.18 -20.59 32.54
CA LEU A 273 0.20 -20.12 33.50
C LEU A 273 0.94 -19.67 34.76
N ARG A 274 0.70 -18.44 35.18
CA ARG A 274 1.14 -17.95 36.50
C ARG A 274 0.02 -18.21 37.50
N GLU A 275 0.38 -18.32 38.77
CA GLU A 275 -0.59 -18.42 39.86
C GLU A 275 -1.55 -17.23 39.82
N ASP A 276 -2.85 -17.52 39.82
CA ASP A 276 -3.88 -16.51 39.96
C ASP A 276 -4.08 -16.20 41.45
N VAL A 277 -3.20 -15.35 41.99
CA VAL A 277 -3.18 -15.02 43.42
C VAL A 277 -4.34 -14.08 43.73
N LEU A 278 -5.41 -14.63 44.30
CA LEU A 278 -6.51 -13.87 44.88
C LEU A 278 -6.03 -13.15 46.15
N VAL A 279 -5.69 -11.87 46.00
CA VAL A 279 -5.31 -11.03 47.14
C VAL A 279 -6.56 -10.45 47.79
N SER A 280 -6.82 -10.78 49.06
CA SER A 280 -7.90 -10.13 49.80
C SER A 280 -7.54 -8.68 50.09
N ARG A 281 -8.21 -7.72 49.44
CA ARG A 281 -8.16 -6.31 49.86
C ARG A 281 -9.29 -6.03 50.85
N LYS A 282 -9.00 -5.31 51.93
CA LYS A 282 -10.05 -4.76 52.78
C LYS A 282 -10.82 -3.72 51.97
N LYS A 283 -12.13 -3.92 51.80
CA LYS A 283 -13.05 -2.95 51.19
C LYS A 283 -12.90 -1.59 51.90
N SER A 284 -12.82 -0.51 51.12
CA SER A 284 -12.84 0.85 51.67
C SER A 284 -14.20 1.16 52.33
N ASP A 285 -14.26 2.15 53.23
CA ASP A 285 -15.53 2.52 53.89
C ASP A 285 -16.60 3.04 52.92
N MET A 286 -16.19 3.57 51.75
CA MET A 286 -17.10 3.89 50.65
C MET A 286 -17.70 2.63 50.00
N GLU A 287 -16.89 1.59 49.75
CA GLU A 287 -17.35 0.31 49.17
C GLU A 287 -18.24 -0.50 50.12
N ARG A 288 -18.17 -0.24 51.43
CA ARG A 288 -19.05 -0.85 52.44
C ARG A 288 -20.44 -0.21 52.49
N ARG A 289 -20.59 1.04 52.02
CA ARG A 289 -21.86 1.79 52.03
C ARG A 289 -22.60 1.75 50.70
N GLN A 290 -21.93 1.34 49.63
CA GLN A 290 -22.53 1.20 48.31
C GLN A 290 -23.07 -0.24 48.15
N VAL A 291 -24.39 -0.40 48.25
CA VAL A 291 -25.05 -1.64 47.80
C VAL A 291 -25.07 -1.60 46.29
N VAL A 292 -24.05 -2.18 45.66
CA VAL A 292 -24.10 -2.50 44.24
C VAL A 292 -24.92 -3.78 44.12
N VAL A 293 -26.15 -3.63 43.65
CA VAL A 293 -26.94 -4.76 43.14
C VAL A 293 -26.36 -5.07 41.76
N GLU A 294 -25.34 -5.92 41.71
CA GLU A 294 -25.02 -6.64 40.48
C GLU A 294 -26.08 -7.73 40.34
N ALA A 295 -26.94 -7.58 39.34
CA ALA A 295 -27.69 -8.70 38.83
C ALA A 295 -26.66 -9.76 38.41
N ARG A 296 -26.66 -10.89 39.12
CA ARG A 296 -26.07 -12.11 38.60
C ARG A 296 -26.86 -12.46 37.34
N ASP A 297 -26.38 -12.03 36.19
CA ASP A 297 -26.65 -12.74 34.96
C ASP A 297 -25.99 -14.11 35.10
N GLN A 298 -26.76 -15.09 35.59
CA GLN A 298 -26.57 -16.46 35.18
C GLN A 298 -26.92 -16.50 33.69
N ALA A 299 -25.94 -16.15 32.86
CA ALA A 299 -25.91 -16.62 31.49
C ALA A 299 -25.81 -18.15 31.57
N ILE A 300 -26.94 -18.81 31.30
CA ILE A 300 -26.91 -20.16 30.77
C ILE A 300 -26.17 -20.03 29.45
N ASP A 301 -25.01 -20.67 29.33
CA ASP A 301 -24.36 -20.91 28.04
C ASP A 301 -25.33 -21.73 27.18
N VAL A 302 -26.18 -21.02 26.46
CA VAL A 302 -26.87 -21.56 25.28
C VAL A 302 -25.84 -21.52 24.17
N ALA A 303 -25.48 -22.70 23.68
CA ALA A 303 -24.64 -22.85 22.50
C ALA A 303 -25.30 -22.15 21.31
N GLY A 304 -24.79 -20.97 20.96
CA GLY A 304 -25.12 -20.25 19.74
C GLY A 304 -25.53 -18.81 19.98
N ALA A 305 -24.88 -17.89 19.28
CA ALA A 305 -25.28 -16.49 19.14
C ALA A 305 -25.00 -15.54 20.31
N ALA A 306 -23.79 -15.60 20.87
CA ALA A 306 -23.09 -14.39 21.30
C ALA A 306 -21.65 -14.46 20.79
N ARG A 307 -21.39 -13.89 19.60
CA ARG A 307 -20.02 -13.44 19.30
C ARG A 307 -19.76 -12.26 20.23
N GLY A 308 -19.40 -12.59 21.47
CA GLY A 308 -18.74 -11.65 22.36
C GLY A 308 -17.62 -10.99 21.57
N THR A 309 -17.47 -9.67 21.75
CA THR A 309 -16.28 -8.93 21.36
C THR A 309 -15.07 -9.75 21.78
N ARG A 310 -14.47 -10.43 20.80
CA ARG A 310 -13.20 -11.13 20.99
C ARG A 310 -12.16 -10.02 21.15
N ASP A 311 -11.94 -9.64 22.40
CA ASP A 311 -10.87 -8.74 22.82
C ASP A 311 -9.54 -9.52 22.95
N VAL A 312 -9.36 -10.51 22.08
CA VAL A 312 -8.04 -11.03 21.75
C VAL A 312 -7.75 -10.40 20.42
N ASP A 313 -6.81 -9.46 20.42
CA ASP A 313 -6.24 -8.81 19.26
C ASP A 313 -5.75 -9.91 18.29
N GLU A 314 -6.64 -10.38 17.44
CA GLU A 314 -6.37 -11.40 16.43
C GLU A 314 -5.46 -10.70 15.42
N MET A 315 -4.15 -10.91 15.57
CA MET A 315 -3.15 -10.26 14.73
C MET A 315 -3.58 -10.37 13.25
N PRO A 316 -3.67 -9.24 12.51
CA PRO A 316 -4.17 -9.18 11.15
C PRO A 316 -3.22 -9.91 10.17
N GLY A 317 -3.34 -11.23 10.13
CA GLY A 317 -2.62 -12.11 9.23
C GLY A 317 -3.51 -12.67 8.13
N VAL A 318 -2.95 -13.54 7.29
CA VAL A 318 -3.75 -14.32 6.34
C VAL A 318 -4.49 -15.37 7.16
N ASP A 319 -5.80 -15.49 6.94
CA ASP A 319 -6.56 -16.60 7.52
C ASP A 319 -6.24 -17.88 6.72
N ASP A 320 -5.52 -18.78 7.35
CA ASP A 320 -5.11 -20.08 6.82
C ASP A 320 -5.80 -21.25 7.53
N GLY A 321 -6.78 -20.96 8.40
CA GLY A 321 -7.54 -21.99 9.12
C GLY A 321 -6.74 -22.66 10.24
N GLY A 322 -5.59 -22.12 10.61
CA GLY A 322 -4.73 -22.63 11.69
C GLY A 322 -3.62 -23.57 11.21
N GLU A 323 -3.55 -23.90 9.92
CA GLU A 323 -2.48 -24.69 9.32
C GLU A 323 -1.71 -23.88 8.27
N ALA A 324 -0.41 -23.72 8.51
CA ALA A 324 0.46 -22.96 7.61
C ALA A 324 0.51 -23.58 6.21
N GLN A 325 0.11 -22.79 5.22
CA GLN A 325 0.15 -23.16 3.81
C GLN A 325 1.48 -22.75 3.19
N TRP A 326 1.93 -23.57 2.23
CA TRP A 326 3.10 -23.30 1.39
C TRP A 326 2.67 -23.26 -0.06
N LEU A 327 2.92 -22.13 -0.72
CA LEU A 327 2.52 -21.88 -2.09
C LEU A 327 3.74 -21.48 -2.91
N ASP A 328 3.95 -22.12 -4.05
CA ASP A 328 5.05 -21.79 -4.96
C ASP A 328 4.55 -20.86 -6.06
N GLY A 329 5.35 -19.86 -6.41
CA GLY A 329 5.13 -19.04 -7.59
C GLY A 329 5.31 -19.88 -8.86
N ARG A 330 4.39 -19.74 -9.81
CA ARG A 330 4.36 -20.52 -11.04
C ARG A 330 5.55 -20.23 -11.96
N SER A 331 6.07 -19.00 -11.92
CA SER A 331 7.23 -18.56 -12.69
C SER A 331 8.16 -17.73 -11.81
N PRO A 332 9.46 -17.70 -12.13
CA PRO A 332 10.38 -16.72 -11.56
C PRO A 332 9.85 -15.28 -11.72
N ALA A 333 10.15 -14.42 -10.75
CA ALA A 333 9.70 -13.03 -10.73
C ALA A 333 10.85 -12.07 -10.47
N THR A 334 10.76 -10.86 -11.03
CA THR A 334 11.64 -9.74 -10.69
C THR A 334 10.91 -8.75 -9.80
N ILE A 335 11.47 -8.46 -8.64
CA ILE A 335 10.84 -7.63 -7.60
C ILE A 335 11.83 -6.55 -7.17
N ALA A 336 11.55 -5.31 -7.55
CA ALA A 336 12.34 -4.13 -7.19
C ALA A 336 12.05 -3.66 -5.75
N SER A 337 13.02 -2.99 -5.14
CA SER A 337 12.88 -2.44 -3.78
C SER A 337 12.31 -1.02 -3.82
N ASP A 338 11.12 -0.89 -4.38
CA ASP A 338 10.42 0.39 -4.55
C ASP A 338 9.09 0.45 -3.79
N GLY A 339 8.73 -0.62 -3.07
CA GLY A 339 7.47 -0.72 -2.34
C GLY A 339 6.22 -0.87 -3.20
N HIS A 340 6.33 -1.02 -4.52
CA HIS A 340 5.17 -1.18 -5.40
C HIS A 340 4.68 -2.64 -5.42
N PRO A 341 3.36 -2.88 -5.60
CA PRO A 341 2.80 -4.22 -5.65
C PRO A 341 3.27 -4.98 -6.89
N VAL A 342 3.79 -6.19 -6.69
CA VAL A 342 4.09 -7.16 -7.75
C VAL A 342 3.22 -8.39 -7.57
N ARG A 343 2.45 -8.76 -8.60
CA ARG A 343 1.60 -9.97 -8.58
C ARG A 343 2.36 -11.16 -9.13
N VAL A 344 2.55 -12.18 -8.31
CA VAL A 344 3.12 -13.47 -8.70
C VAL A 344 2.00 -14.50 -8.79
N GLU A 345 1.80 -15.11 -9.96
CA GLU A 345 0.79 -16.15 -10.13
C GLU A 345 1.20 -17.41 -9.36
N ILE A 346 0.28 -17.94 -8.55
CA ILE A 346 0.46 -19.20 -7.81
C ILE A 346 -0.10 -20.35 -8.65
N GLY A 347 -1.31 -20.16 -9.20
CA GLY A 347 -1.95 -21.15 -10.05
C GLY A 347 -3.41 -20.82 -10.35
N ALA A 348 -4.03 -21.66 -11.17
CA ALA A 348 -5.43 -21.53 -11.55
C ALA A 348 -6.20 -22.84 -11.29
N ARG A 349 -7.46 -22.71 -10.90
CA ARG A 349 -8.40 -23.82 -10.70
C ARG A 349 -9.68 -23.56 -11.47
N VAL A 350 -10.24 -24.63 -12.01
CA VAL A 350 -11.49 -24.59 -12.77
C VAL A 350 -12.56 -25.30 -11.96
N VAL A 351 -13.68 -24.63 -11.73
CA VAL A 351 -14.75 -25.08 -10.85
C VAL A 351 -16.08 -25.08 -11.59
N SER A 352 -16.71 -26.25 -11.71
CA SER A 352 -18.09 -26.34 -12.17
C SER A 352 -19.03 -25.73 -11.12
N CYS A 353 -19.95 -24.87 -11.55
CA CYS A 353 -20.82 -24.13 -10.64
C CYS A 353 -22.27 -24.08 -11.14
N LYS A 354 -23.18 -23.89 -10.19
CA LYS A 354 -24.58 -23.53 -10.46
C LYS A 354 -24.71 -22.02 -10.36
N VAL A 355 -25.29 -21.41 -11.39
CA VAL A 355 -25.50 -19.96 -11.45
C VAL A 355 -26.95 -19.64 -11.14
N GLU A 356 -27.15 -18.80 -10.14
CA GLU A 356 -28.46 -18.35 -9.68
C GLU A 356 -28.52 -16.82 -9.67
N ARG A 357 -29.74 -16.29 -9.74
CA ARG A 357 -29.98 -14.86 -9.50
C ARG A 357 -30.64 -14.72 -8.15
N VAL A 358 -30.14 -13.77 -7.37
CA VAL A 358 -30.64 -13.49 -6.03
C VAL A 358 -30.91 -12.00 -5.85
N CYS A 359 -31.98 -11.67 -5.15
CA CYS A 359 -32.28 -10.30 -4.73
C CYS A 359 -32.75 -10.31 -3.28
N PHE A 360 -32.26 -9.36 -2.49
CA PHE A 360 -32.64 -9.11 -1.10
C PHE A 360 -33.28 -7.71 -1.03
N PRO A 361 -34.58 -7.55 -1.39
CA PRO A 361 -35.16 -6.25 -1.68
C PRO A 361 -35.23 -5.32 -0.47
N GLU A 362 -35.19 -5.87 0.75
CA GLU A 362 -35.03 -5.11 2.00
C GLU A 362 -33.71 -4.32 2.03
N LEU A 363 -32.62 -4.90 1.53
CA LEU A 363 -31.28 -4.28 1.50
C LEU A 363 -31.01 -3.51 0.20
N GLY A 364 -31.59 -3.95 -0.92
CA GLY A 364 -31.41 -3.32 -2.22
C GLY A 364 -32.22 -3.96 -3.33
N SER A 365 -32.65 -3.15 -4.30
CA SER A 365 -33.47 -3.57 -5.44
C SER A 365 -32.70 -4.26 -6.57
N ALA A 366 -31.37 -4.30 -6.48
CA ALA A 366 -30.52 -4.89 -7.50
C ALA A 366 -30.59 -6.42 -7.46
N THR A 367 -30.63 -7.03 -8.64
CA THR A 367 -30.53 -8.49 -8.79
C THR A 367 -29.08 -8.86 -9.04
N HIS A 368 -28.53 -9.75 -8.23
CA HIS A 368 -27.13 -10.19 -8.34
C HIS A 368 -27.03 -11.58 -8.94
N LEU A 369 -26.00 -11.80 -9.77
CA LEU A 369 -25.59 -13.15 -10.15
C LEU A 369 -24.75 -13.74 -9.04
N ARG A 370 -25.12 -14.95 -8.64
CA ARG A 370 -24.44 -15.75 -7.64
C ARG A 370 -24.05 -17.08 -8.28
N ALA A 371 -22.81 -17.50 -8.08
CA ALA A 371 -22.38 -18.83 -8.46
C ALA A 371 -22.00 -19.63 -7.22
N ASN A 372 -22.54 -20.85 -7.14
CA ASN A 372 -22.28 -21.82 -6.08
C ASN A 372 -21.46 -22.96 -6.67
N GLY A 373 -20.31 -23.25 -6.08
CA GLY A 373 -19.42 -24.31 -6.52
C GLY A 373 -18.76 -25.02 -5.34
N THR A 374 -18.05 -26.11 -5.61
CA THR A 374 -17.26 -26.84 -4.61
C THR A 374 -15.80 -26.78 -5.01
N LEU A 375 -14.91 -26.36 -4.12
CA LEU A 375 -13.51 -26.14 -4.45
C LEU A 375 -12.80 -27.48 -4.78
N PRO A 376 -12.30 -27.67 -6.02
CA PRO A 376 -11.64 -28.90 -6.40
C PRO A 376 -10.13 -28.85 -6.10
N GLY A 377 -9.52 -30.05 -6.02
CA GLY A 377 -8.08 -30.23 -5.91
C GLY A 377 -7.53 -30.11 -4.49
N PRO A 378 -6.20 -30.28 -4.32
CA PRO A 378 -5.56 -30.24 -3.01
C PRO A 378 -5.32 -28.80 -2.53
N GLY A 379 -5.56 -28.56 -1.24
CA GLY A 379 -5.25 -27.29 -0.57
C GLY A 379 -6.37 -26.23 -0.65
N PRO A 380 -6.43 -25.30 0.32
CA PRO A 380 -7.50 -24.33 0.42
C PRO A 380 -7.38 -23.17 -0.59
N LEU A 381 -8.49 -22.48 -0.82
CA LEU A 381 -8.50 -21.12 -1.38
C LEU A 381 -8.38 -20.15 -0.21
N LEU A 382 -7.26 -19.43 -0.13
CA LEU A 382 -7.00 -18.51 0.96
C LEU A 382 -8.01 -17.36 1.01
N ALA A 383 -8.29 -16.86 2.21
CA ALA A 383 -9.12 -15.68 2.37
C ALA A 383 -8.46 -14.45 1.74
N GLY A 384 -9.22 -13.68 0.96
CA GLY A 384 -8.66 -12.53 0.27
C GLY A 384 -9.61 -11.79 -0.66
N PRO A 385 -9.18 -10.64 -1.22
CA PRO A 385 -9.93 -9.94 -2.24
C PRO A 385 -10.00 -10.77 -3.53
N VAL A 386 -11.18 -10.73 -4.16
CA VAL A 386 -11.45 -11.40 -5.43
C VAL A 386 -11.88 -10.36 -6.46
N THR A 387 -11.12 -10.19 -7.52
CA THR A 387 -11.60 -9.47 -8.70
C THR A 387 -12.52 -10.41 -9.47
N VAL A 388 -13.74 -9.98 -9.78
CA VAL A 388 -14.73 -10.82 -10.46
C VAL A 388 -14.94 -10.35 -11.90
N GLY A 389 -14.99 -11.31 -12.82
CA GLY A 389 -15.24 -11.08 -14.25
C GLY A 389 -16.29 -12.01 -14.82
N ARG A 390 -16.96 -11.56 -15.87
CA ARG A 390 -17.89 -12.36 -16.69
C ARG A 390 -17.33 -12.43 -18.10
N GLU A 391 -17.12 -13.63 -18.61
CA GLU A 391 -16.47 -13.86 -19.90
C GLU A 391 -15.13 -13.09 -19.98
N THR A 392 -15.06 -12.02 -20.77
CA THR A 392 -13.86 -11.18 -20.95
C THR A 392 -13.85 -9.92 -20.09
N GLU A 393 -14.96 -9.53 -19.48
CA GLU A 393 -15.11 -8.23 -18.80
C GLU A 393 -14.97 -8.36 -17.27
N ILE A 394 -14.34 -7.36 -16.65
CA ILE A 394 -14.31 -7.24 -15.18
C ILE A 394 -15.57 -6.52 -14.73
N VAL A 395 -16.28 -7.11 -13.76
CA VAL A 395 -17.62 -6.66 -13.35
C VAL A 395 -17.66 -6.14 -11.91
N GLY A 396 -16.59 -6.37 -11.13
CA GLY A 396 -16.49 -5.83 -9.79
C GLY A 396 -15.41 -6.46 -8.94
N LYS A 397 -15.53 -6.21 -7.63
CA LYS A 397 -14.70 -6.79 -6.57
C LYS A 397 -15.59 -7.49 -5.56
N ALA A 398 -15.11 -8.60 -5.05
CA ALA A 398 -15.68 -9.38 -3.98
C ALA A 398 -14.57 -9.73 -2.97
N LYS A 399 -14.93 -10.46 -1.92
CA LYS A 399 -14.00 -11.09 -1.00
C LYS A 399 -14.41 -12.55 -0.83
N THR A 400 -13.45 -13.42 -0.56
CA THR A 400 -13.69 -14.80 -0.13
C THR A 400 -13.13 -14.97 1.26
N GLU A 401 -13.82 -15.76 2.07
CA GLU A 401 -13.22 -16.35 3.28
C GLU A 401 -12.35 -17.54 2.87
N LEU A 402 -11.69 -18.18 3.84
CA LEU A 402 -10.95 -19.41 3.58
C LEU A 402 -11.93 -20.49 3.14
N VAL A 403 -11.67 -21.13 2.00
CA VAL A 403 -12.45 -22.27 1.52
C VAL A 403 -11.55 -23.50 1.50
N GLY A 404 -11.87 -24.49 2.32
CA GLY A 404 -11.17 -25.76 2.37
C GLY A 404 -11.29 -26.58 1.09
N ALA A 405 -10.39 -27.55 0.90
CA ALA A 405 -10.48 -28.49 -0.21
C ALA A 405 -11.78 -29.30 -0.12
N GLY A 406 -12.58 -29.32 -1.19
CA GLY A 406 -13.88 -29.99 -1.21
C GLY A 406 -15.02 -29.25 -0.51
N GLU A 407 -14.77 -28.04 -0.02
CA GLU A 407 -15.80 -27.21 0.64
C GLU A 407 -16.63 -26.44 -0.40
N PRO A 408 -17.96 -26.31 -0.20
CA PRO A 408 -18.79 -25.44 -1.02
C PRO A 408 -18.45 -23.96 -0.75
N PHE A 409 -18.49 -23.14 -1.79
CA PHE A 409 -18.36 -21.70 -1.68
C PHE A 409 -19.33 -20.96 -2.60
N GLU A 410 -19.60 -19.72 -2.23
CA GLU A 410 -20.46 -18.79 -2.96
C GLU A 410 -19.63 -17.60 -3.43
N LEU A 411 -19.83 -17.18 -4.69
CA LEU A 411 -19.23 -15.94 -5.20
C LEU A 411 -20.21 -15.15 -6.07
N GLY A 412 -20.27 -13.83 -5.83
CA GLY A 412 -21.08 -12.90 -6.60
C GLY A 412 -20.39 -12.39 -7.86
N PHE A 413 -21.10 -12.35 -8.99
CA PHE A 413 -20.61 -11.91 -10.31
C PHE A 413 -21.32 -10.64 -10.80
N GLY A 414 -21.58 -9.71 -9.87
CA GLY A 414 -22.17 -8.40 -10.15
C GLY A 414 -23.68 -8.43 -10.41
N VAL A 415 -24.21 -7.26 -10.77
CA VAL A 415 -25.66 -7.05 -11.02
C VAL A 415 -26.04 -7.61 -12.40
N ASP A 416 -27.23 -8.18 -12.51
CA ASP A 416 -27.90 -8.50 -13.78
C ASP A 416 -29.03 -7.49 -14.03
N ASP A 417 -28.72 -6.48 -14.84
CA ASP A 417 -29.65 -5.38 -15.16
C ASP A 417 -30.88 -5.82 -15.97
N GLY A 418 -30.90 -7.08 -16.46
CA GLY A 418 -32.07 -7.61 -17.14
C GLY A 418 -33.23 -7.95 -16.21
N LEU A 419 -33.05 -7.92 -14.89
CA LEU A 419 -34.12 -8.05 -13.90
C LEU A 419 -34.16 -6.82 -12.99
N ARG A 420 -35.36 -6.30 -12.76
CA ARG A 420 -35.60 -5.17 -11.86
C ARG A 420 -36.61 -5.54 -10.80
N VAL A 421 -36.28 -5.32 -9.53
CA VAL A 421 -37.19 -5.54 -8.40
C VAL A 421 -37.58 -4.20 -7.79
N ARG A 422 -38.87 -4.00 -7.54
CA ARG A 422 -39.37 -2.85 -6.78
C ARG A 422 -40.11 -3.34 -5.56
N ARG A 423 -39.65 -2.90 -4.38
CA ARG A 423 -40.28 -3.18 -3.09
C ARG A 423 -41.17 -2.02 -2.64
N LYS A 424 -42.36 -2.33 -2.17
CA LYS A 424 -43.30 -1.41 -1.53
C LYS A 424 -43.76 -2.01 -0.21
N VAL A 425 -43.65 -1.27 0.89
CA VAL A 425 -44.10 -1.71 2.21
C VAL A 425 -45.29 -0.87 2.64
N THR A 426 -46.32 -1.52 3.15
CA THR A 426 -47.45 -0.89 3.83
C THR A 426 -47.52 -1.45 5.25
N GLU A 427 -47.59 -0.57 6.24
CA GLU A 427 -47.70 -0.94 7.65
C GLU A 427 -48.94 -0.29 8.26
N LYS A 428 -49.68 -1.05 9.07
CA LYS A 428 -50.80 -0.55 9.88
C LYS A 428 -50.58 -0.98 11.32
N ARG A 429 -50.64 -0.02 12.24
CA ARG A 429 -50.56 -0.27 13.68
C ARG A 429 -51.91 0.00 14.33
N LYS A 430 -52.33 -0.90 15.21
CA LYS A 430 -53.53 -0.75 16.05
C LYS A 430 -53.21 -1.22 17.46
N THR A 431 -53.72 -0.51 18.46
CA THR A 431 -53.61 -0.94 19.86
C THR A 431 -55.00 -1.24 20.39
N THR A 432 -55.18 -2.43 20.96
CA THR A 432 -56.44 -2.83 21.56
C THR A 432 -56.66 -2.04 22.85
N ALA A 433 -57.74 -1.24 22.91
CA ALA A 433 -57.95 -0.24 23.96
C ALA A 433 -58.10 -0.82 25.38
N ILE A 434 -58.48 -2.10 25.52
CA ILE A 434 -58.73 -2.76 26.81
C ILE A 434 -57.46 -3.47 27.32
N SER A 435 -56.81 -4.29 26.47
CA SER A 435 -55.63 -5.08 26.86
C SER A 435 -54.31 -4.35 26.67
N GLY A 436 -54.29 -3.25 25.91
CA GLY A 436 -53.07 -2.57 25.48
C GLY A 436 -52.23 -3.38 24.49
N THR A 437 -52.73 -4.51 23.98
CA THR A 437 -52.04 -5.34 22.99
C THR A 437 -51.84 -4.55 21.70
N GLN A 438 -50.61 -4.52 21.21
CA GLN A 438 -50.22 -3.86 19.97
C GLN A 438 -50.30 -4.88 18.82
N HIS A 439 -50.97 -4.50 17.74
CA HIS A 439 -51.05 -5.26 16.50
C HIS A 439 -50.38 -4.45 15.39
N VAL A 440 -49.35 -5.03 14.75
CA VAL A 440 -48.68 -4.46 13.58
C VAL A 440 -48.93 -5.38 12.40
N GLU A 441 -49.74 -4.94 11.44
CA GLU A 441 -49.94 -5.61 10.15
C GLU A 441 -48.93 -5.03 9.15
N ARG A 442 -48.08 -5.87 8.57
CA ARG A 442 -47.14 -5.45 7.53
C ARG A 442 -47.35 -6.24 6.25
N GLU A 443 -47.51 -5.51 5.16
CA GLU A 443 -47.62 -6.04 3.81
C GLU A 443 -46.45 -5.54 2.95
N VAL A 444 -45.69 -6.47 2.39
CA VAL A 444 -44.58 -6.23 1.48
C VAL A 444 -44.99 -6.69 0.09
N THR A 445 -45.10 -5.74 -0.84
CA THR A 445 -45.38 -5.99 -2.26
C THR A 445 -44.09 -5.85 -3.07
N LEU A 446 -43.76 -6.88 -3.85
CA LEU A 446 -42.59 -6.94 -4.72
C LEU A 446 -43.06 -7.02 -6.17
N TYR A 447 -42.60 -6.08 -7.00
CA TYR A 447 -42.79 -6.11 -8.44
C TYR A 447 -41.49 -6.53 -9.10
N VAL A 448 -41.49 -7.71 -9.70
CA VAL A 448 -40.31 -8.29 -10.36
C VAL A 448 -40.51 -8.22 -11.88
N SER A 449 -39.73 -7.39 -12.56
CA SER A 449 -39.82 -7.17 -14.00
C SER A 449 -38.61 -7.76 -14.72
N ASN A 450 -38.84 -8.52 -15.78
CA ASN A 450 -37.81 -8.97 -16.69
C ASN A 450 -37.75 -8.05 -17.91
N LEU A 451 -36.62 -7.37 -18.09
CA LEU A 451 -36.39 -6.43 -19.19
C LEU A 451 -35.72 -7.11 -20.40
N SER A 452 -35.32 -8.37 -20.25
CA SER A 452 -34.61 -9.12 -21.29
C SER A 452 -35.57 -9.90 -22.21
N SER A 453 -35.04 -10.30 -23.37
CA SER A 453 -35.74 -11.09 -24.40
C SER A 453 -35.79 -12.59 -24.10
N SER A 454 -35.23 -13.05 -22.98
CA SER A 454 -35.23 -14.46 -22.55
C SER A 454 -35.90 -14.60 -21.18
N ALA A 455 -36.49 -15.76 -20.91
CA ALA A 455 -37.03 -16.05 -19.59
C ALA A 455 -35.89 -16.15 -18.56
N LYS A 456 -36.11 -15.60 -17.36
CA LYS A 456 -35.10 -15.60 -16.29
C LYS A 456 -35.69 -16.08 -14.98
N GLY A 457 -34.96 -16.96 -14.28
CA GLY A 457 -35.24 -17.33 -12.90
C GLY A 457 -34.60 -16.34 -11.92
N LEU A 458 -35.27 -16.05 -10.81
CA LEU A 458 -34.82 -15.21 -9.71
C LEU A 458 -35.29 -15.79 -8.37
N SER A 459 -34.37 -15.86 -7.40
CA SER A 459 -34.69 -16.15 -6.00
C SER A 459 -34.75 -14.83 -5.24
N VAL A 460 -35.93 -14.48 -4.73
CA VAL A 460 -36.15 -13.25 -3.94
C VAL A 460 -36.28 -13.63 -2.48
N VAL A 461 -35.46 -13.04 -1.62
CA VAL A 461 -35.45 -13.33 -0.18
C VAL A 461 -35.90 -12.10 0.59
N GLU A 462 -36.96 -12.25 1.38
CA GLU A 462 -37.46 -11.25 2.33
C GLU A 462 -37.33 -11.77 3.76
N ARG A 463 -37.23 -10.82 4.70
CA ARG A 463 -37.17 -11.12 6.12
C ARG A 463 -38.56 -10.99 6.75
N VAL A 464 -38.92 -11.99 7.52
CA VAL A 464 -40.02 -11.96 8.47
C VAL A 464 -39.39 -11.96 9.87
N PRO A 465 -39.76 -11.03 10.77
CA PRO A 465 -39.27 -11.04 12.14
C PRO A 465 -39.53 -12.39 12.82
N VAL A 466 -38.58 -12.83 13.63
CA VAL A 466 -38.73 -13.95 14.57
C VAL A 466 -38.74 -13.39 15.99
N SER A 467 -39.45 -14.07 16.90
CA SER A 467 -39.52 -13.69 18.31
C SER A 467 -38.95 -14.79 19.18
N GLU A 468 -38.06 -14.42 20.09
CA GLU A 468 -37.62 -15.27 21.21
C GLU A 468 -38.42 -14.96 22.49
N VAL A 469 -39.30 -13.96 22.45
CA VAL A 469 -40.10 -13.48 23.59
C VAL A 469 -41.52 -14.05 23.48
N GLU A 470 -41.97 -14.76 24.52
CA GLU A 470 -43.32 -15.34 24.57
C GLU A 470 -44.45 -14.31 24.42
N ASP A 471 -44.18 -13.06 24.80
CA ASP A 471 -45.14 -11.94 24.73
C ASP A 471 -45.22 -11.27 23.34
N VAL A 472 -44.48 -11.79 22.35
CA VAL A 472 -44.53 -11.34 20.95
C VAL A 472 -44.78 -12.53 20.02
N GLU A 473 -45.92 -12.51 19.34
CA GLU A 473 -46.33 -13.54 18.39
C GLU A 473 -46.26 -12.98 16.95
N ILE A 474 -45.71 -13.76 16.02
CA ILE A 474 -45.65 -13.42 14.60
C ILE A 474 -46.49 -14.42 13.80
N THR A 475 -47.48 -13.91 13.06
CA THR A 475 -48.42 -14.71 12.26
C THR A 475 -48.29 -14.35 10.79
N LEU A 476 -47.98 -15.33 9.95
CA LEU A 476 -47.98 -15.16 8.49
C LEU A 476 -49.42 -15.18 7.94
N GLU A 477 -49.81 -14.15 7.19
CA GLU A 477 -51.16 -14.01 6.63
C GLU A 477 -51.23 -14.41 5.14
N ARG A 478 -50.17 -14.14 4.36
CA ARG A 478 -50.09 -14.53 2.94
C ARG A 478 -48.80 -15.27 2.65
N THR A 479 -48.93 -16.55 2.25
CA THR A 479 -47.81 -17.50 2.16
C THR A 479 -47.67 -18.20 0.80
N LYS A 480 -48.36 -17.72 -0.25
CA LYS A 480 -48.34 -18.40 -1.56
C LYS A 480 -46.94 -18.41 -2.18
N ASP A 481 -46.55 -19.55 -2.76
CA ASP A 481 -45.33 -19.75 -3.54
C ASP A 481 -44.02 -19.38 -2.81
N MET A 482 -44.01 -19.49 -1.47
CA MET A 482 -42.85 -19.18 -0.62
C MET A 482 -42.33 -20.43 0.09
N ARG A 483 -41.00 -20.51 0.20
CA ARG A 483 -40.30 -21.33 1.19
C ARG A 483 -39.94 -20.47 2.39
N PHE A 484 -40.42 -20.80 3.58
CA PHE A 484 -40.16 -20.05 4.81
C PHE A 484 -39.37 -20.91 5.81
N ASP A 485 -38.25 -20.41 6.32
CA ASP A 485 -37.57 -20.99 7.49
C ASP A 485 -37.92 -20.15 8.73
N ALA A 486 -38.62 -20.79 9.67
CA ALA A 486 -39.13 -20.13 10.88
C ALA A 486 -38.04 -19.86 11.91
N ARG A 487 -36.86 -20.48 11.79
CA ARG A 487 -35.75 -20.29 12.75
C ARG A 487 -35.00 -19.01 12.49
N ASP A 488 -34.75 -18.69 11.22
CA ASP A 488 -34.02 -17.51 10.79
C ASP A 488 -34.93 -16.38 10.27
N GLY A 489 -36.20 -16.70 10.00
CA GLY A 489 -37.19 -15.74 9.53
C GLY A 489 -37.08 -15.42 8.04
N PHE A 490 -36.42 -16.26 7.23
CA PHE A 490 -36.26 -15.97 5.80
C PHE A 490 -37.37 -16.58 4.93
N ALA A 491 -38.05 -15.71 4.18
CA ALA A 491 -39.04 -16.05 3.16
C ALA A 491 -38.41 -15.98 1.77
N THR A 492 -38.26 -17.13 1.11
CA THR A 492 -37.67 -17.25 -0.23
C THR A 492 -38.74 -17.52 -1.28
N PHE A 493 -38.76 -16.72 -2.35
CA PHE A 493 -39.63 -16.85 -3.51
C PHE A 493 -38.80 -17.17 -4.75
N ASP A 494 -38.95 -18.38 -5.27
CA ASP A 494 -38.30 -18.79 -6.53
C ASP A 494 -39.24 -18.52 -7.71
N VAL A 495 -38.94 -17.49 -8.50
CA VAL A 495 -39.80 -17.02 -9.59
C VAL A 495 -39.11 -17.17 -10.94
N SER A 496 -39.84 -17.72 -11.92
CA SER A 496 -39.48 -17.66 -13.33
C SER A 496 -40.31 -16.57 -14.01
N ILE A 497 -39.66 -15.60 -14.65
CA ILE A 497 -40.30 -14.46 -15.31
C ILE A 497 -40.05 -14.55 -16.81
N ALA A 498 -41.13 -14.62 -17.60
CA ALA A 498 -41.07 -14.62 -19.06
C ALA A 498 -40.43 -13.33 -19.63
N PRO A 499 -39.97 -13.32 -20.90
CA PRO A 499 -39.45 -12.13 -21.55
C PRO A 499 -40.41 -10.94 -21.44
N HIS A 500 -39.89 -9.75 -21.10
CA HIS A 500 -40.67 -8.51 -20.99
C HIS A 500 -41.89 -8.55 -20.03
N ALA A 501 -41.96 -9.54 -19.13
CA ALA A 501 -43.07 -9.71 -18.20
C ALA A 501 -42.77 -9.12 -16.81
N THR A 502 -43.83 -8.84 -16.04
CA THR A 502 -43.73 -8.46 -14.63
C THR A 502 -44.59 -9.40 -13.78
N ARG A 503 -44.04 -9.85 -12.65
CA ARG A 503 -44.73 -10.67 -11.65
C ARG A 503 -44.84 -9.90 -10.34
N GLU A 504 -46.02 -9.93 -9.74
CA GLU A 504 -46.29 -9.38 -8.42
C GLU A 504 -46.21 -10.49 -7.37
N ILE A 505 -45.52 -10.22 -6.26
CA ILE A 505 -45.39 -11.10 -5.10
C ILE A 505 -45.83 -10.30 -3.87
N VAL A 506 -46.66 -10.89 -3.02
CA VAL A 506 -47.16 -10.25 -1.80
C VAL A 506 -46.87 -11.13 -0.60
N LEU A 507 -46.10 -10.60 0.35
CA LEU A 507 -45.85 -11.17 1.66
C LEU A 507 -46.59 -10.33 2.70
N ALA A 508 -47.46 -10.95 3.50
CA ALA A 508 -48.18 -10.28 4.57
C ALA A 508 -48.01 -11.05 5.87
N TYR A 509 -47.71 -10.33 6.95
CA TYR A 509 -47.56 -10.89 8.28
C TYR A 509 -48.01 -9.90 9.34
N LYS A 510 -48.39 -10.43 10.50
CA LYS A 510 -48.89 -9.70 11.65
C LYS A 510 -47.98 -9.95 12.85
N ILE A 511 -47.63 -8.90 13.58
CA ILE A 511 -46.94 -8.97 14.86
C ILE A 511 -47.93 -8.57 15.94
N GLU A 512 -48.11 -9.43 16.93
CA GLU A 512 -48.88 -9.13 18.13
C GLU A 512 -47.94 -9.05 19.32
N ALA A 513 -47.96 -7.94 20.04
CA ALA A 513 -47.14 -7.74 21.23
C ALA A 513 -48.01 -7.33 22.42
N LYS A 514 -47.80 -7.96 23.58
CA LYS A 514 -48.50 -7.58 24.82
C LYS A 514 -48.08 -6.18 25.28
N SER A 515 -48.89 -5.59 26.15
CA SER A 515 -48.74 -4.18 26.60
C SER A 515 -47.45 -3.88 27.35
N ASN A 516 -46.76 -4.89 27.87
CA ASN A 516 -45.46 -4.80 28.54
C ASN A 516 -44.27 -4.78 27.58
N VAL A 517 -44.48 -4.96 26.27
CA VAL A 517 -43.42 -4.97 25.25
C VAL A 517 -43.45 -3.68 24.43
N VAL A 518 -42.27 -3.06 24.27
CA VAL A 518 -42.09 -1.89 23.40
C VAL A 518 -41.56 -2.35 22.04
N LEU A 519 -42.40 -2.25 21.00
CA LEU A 519 -41.96 -2.50 19.62
C LEU A 519 -41.17 -1.29 19.09
N PRO A 520 -40.13 -1.51 18.26
CA PRO A 520 -39.41 -0.41 17.64
C PRO A 520 -40.32 0.45 16.75
N PRO A 521 -40.06 1.77 16.66
CA PRO A 521 -40.75 2.65 15.72
C PRO A 521 -40.45 2.22 14.26
N SER A 522 -41.36 2.57 13.35
CA SER A 522 -41.36 2.18 11.93
C SER A 522 -40.13 2.61 11.15
#